data_AF-A0A3Q0JQ56-F1
#
_entry.id   AF-A0A3Q0JQ56-F1
#
_cell.length_a   1.000
_cell.length_b   1.000
_cell.length_c   1.000
_cell.angle_alpha   90.00
_cell.angle_beta   90.00
_cell.angle_gamma   90.00
#
_symmetry.space_group_name_H-M   'P 1'
#
loop_
_entity.id
_entity.type
_entity.pdbx_description
1 polymer ?
#
loop_
_entity_poly.entity_id
_entity_poly.type
_entity_poly.pdbx_seq_one_letter_code
_entity_poly.pdbx_strand_id
1 'polypeptide(L)'
;GSGSKQKLGLLKVVSATRQVVSGSLYTIKLQVARTDCKNDVCAISLSAASRDDPDFNECTVKIWDQPWVAPRYKITELKCSKRNANEVSQQ
;
A
#
# COMPACT_ATOMS: atom_id res chain seq x y z
N GLY A 1 23.20 2.54 15.05
CA GLY A 1 22.76 1.46 14.15
C GLY A 1 22.06 2.07 12.95
N SER A 2 22.55 1.80 11.75
CA SER A 2 22.07 2.40 10.50
C SER A 2 20.67 1.87 10.13
N GLY A 3 19.63 2.70 10.30
CA GLY A 3 18.25 2.39 9.91
C GLY A 3 17.95 3.00 8.54
N SER A 4 18.32 2.33 7.46
CA SER A 4 17.97 2.77 6.11
C SER A 4 16.44 2.76 5.94
N LYS A 5 15.85 3.94 5.68
CA LYS A 5 14.43 4.10 5.31
C LYS A 5 14.17 3.38 3.98
N GLN A 6 13.78 2.11 4.05
CA GLN A 6 13.48 1.30 2.88
C GLN A 6 12.21 1.82 2.19
N LYS A 7 12.27 2.05 0.88
CA LYS A 7 11.13 2.52 0.09
C LYS A 7 10.17 1.35 -0.18
N LEU A 8 8.86 1.61 -0.11
CA LEU A 8 7.81 0.66 -0.45
C LEU A 8 7.32 0.93 -1.87
N GLY A 9 7.05 -0.14 -2.62
CA GLY A 9 6.45 -0.11 -3.95
C GLY A 9 5.05 -0.69 -3.93
N LEU A 10 4.18 -0.20 -4.81
CA LEU A 10 2.82 -0.73 -4.98
C LEU A 10 2.89 -2.07 -5.72
N LEU A 11 2.50 -3.16 -5.04
CA LEU A 11 2.41 -4.48 -5.64
C LEU A 11 1.04 -4.69 -6.31
N LYS A 12 -0.04 -4.34 -5.61
CA LYS A 12 -1.41 -4.57 -6.09
C LYS A 12 -2.40 -3.61 -5.45
N VAL A 13 -3.42 -3.20 -6.20
CA VAL A 13 -4.65 -2.62 -5.64
C VAL A 13 -5.62 -3.77 -5.38
N VAL A 14 -5.93 -4.03 -4.12
CA VAL A 14 -6.83 -5.12 -3.70
C VAL A 14 -8.28 -4.72 -3.93
N SER A 15 -8.65 -3.52 -3.51
CA SER A 15 -9.97 -2.95 -3.75
C SER A 15 -9.94 -1.43 -3.64
N ALA A 16 -10.92 -0.79 -4.28
CA ALA A 16 -11.18 0.63 -4.15
C ALA A 16 -12.68 0.85 -4.08
N THR A 17 -13.13 1.58 -3.07
CA THR A 17 -14.53 2.00 -2.93
C THR A 17 -14.60 3.51 -2.85
N ARG A 18 -15.73 4.06 -3.29
CA ARG A 18 -16.04 5.48 -3.21
C ARG A 18 -17.32 5.67 -2.42
N GLN A 19 -17.31 6.63 -1.51
CA GLN A 19 -18.48 7.07 -0.76
C GLN A 19 -18.67 8.57 -1.00
N VAL A 20 -19.89 8.97 -1.36
CA VAL A 20 -20.23 10.39 -1.54
C VAL A 20 -20.50 11.00 -0.17
N VAL A 21 -19.82 12.12 0.11
CA VAL A 21 -19.94 12.91 1.34
C VAL A 21 -19.91 14.40 0.94
N SER A 22 -19.42 15.31 1.78
CA SER A 22 -19.01 16.67 1.35
C SER A 22 -17.76 16.61 0.45
N GLY A 23 -17.84 15.91 -0.68
CA GLY A 23 -16.72 15.46 -1.50
C GLY A 23 -16.87 13.98 -1.86
N SER A 24 -15.74 13.31 -2.10
CA SER A 24 -15.67 11.87 -2.28
C SER A 24 -14.65 11.27 -1.33
N LEU A 25 -15.07 10.33 -0.49
CA LEU A 25 -14.17 9.55 0.34
C LEU A 25 -13.84 8.24 -0.38
N TYR A 26 -12.59 8.09 -0.80
CA TYR A 26 -12.05 6.86 -1.35
C TYR A 26 -11.47 6.02 -0.22
N THR A 27 -11.83 4.74 -0.14
CA THR A 27 -11.14 3.76 0.68
C THR A 27 -10.45 2.77 -0.23
N ILE A 28 -9.12 2.72 -0.17
CA ILE A 28 -8.29 1.93 -1.06
C ILE A 28 -7.51 0.92 -0.23
N LYS A 29 -7.65 -0.36 -0.55
CA LYS A 29 -6.82 -1.44 0.00
C LYS A 29 -5.70 -1.76 -0.97
N LEU A 30 -4.47 -1.73 -0.49
CA LEU A 30 -3.24 -1.88 -1.26
C LEU A 30 -2.40 -3.02 -0.69
N GLN A 31 -1.73 -3.76 -1.55
CA GLN A 31 -0.58 -4.57 -1.18
C GLN A 31 0.67 -3.80 -1.59
N VAL A 32 1.59 -3.61 -0.65
CA VAL A 32 2.86 -2.91 -0.87
C VAL A 32 4.03 -3.77 -0.42
N ALA A 33 5.10 -3.77 -1.19
CA ALA A 33 6.27 -4.60 -0.94
C ALA A 33 7.54 -3.74 -0.89
N ARG A 34 8.60 -4.29 -0.31
CA ARG A 34 9.90 -3.62 -0.27
C ARG A 34 10.44 -3.44 -1.69
N THR A 35 11.09 -2.31 -1.91
CA THR A 35 11.80 -2.05 -3.17
C THR A 35 13.30 -2.03 -2.93
N ASP A 36 14.02 -2.51 -3.93
CA ASP A 36 15.46 -2.32 -4.06
C ASP A 36 15.69 -1.19 -5.06
N CYS A 37 16.45 -0.20 -4.63
CA CYS A 37 16.77 0.95 -5.44
C CYS A 37 18.23 0.89 -5.88
N LYS A 38 18.48 0.97 -7.19
CA LYS A 38 19.82 1.13 -7.78
C LYS A 38 19.78 2.37 -8.67
N ASN A 39 20.65 3.33 -8.41
CA ASN A 39 20.75 4.59 -9.17
C ASN A 39 19.38 5.27 -9.36
N ASP A 40 18.67 5.50 -8.25
CA ASP A 40 17.31 6.08 -8.19
C ASP A 40 16.17 5.31 -8.86
N VAL A 41 16.49 4.23 -9.59
CA VAL A 41 15.51 3.29 -10.12
C VAL A 41 15.18 2.26 -9.04
N CYS A 42 13.95 2.28 -8.57
CA CYS A 42 13.44 1.33 -7.57
C CYS A 42 12.54 0.30 -8.24
N ALA A 43 12.80 -0.97 -7.98
CA ALA A 43 11.95 -2.08 -8.40
C ALA A 43 11.48 -2.86 -7.17
N ILE A 44 10.30 -3.48 -7.24
CA ILE A 44 9.83 -4.37 -6.18
C ILE A 44 10.83 -5.53 -6.08
N SER A 45 11.36 -5.74 -4.88
CA SER A 45 12.24 -6.87 -4.60
C SER A 45 11.41 -8.13 -4.42
N LEU A 46 11.20 -8.86 -5.51
CA LEU A 46 10.63 -10.20 -5.49
C LEU A 46 11.75 -11.23 -5.66
N SER A 47 12.10 -11.94 -4.59
CA SER A 47 12.92 -13.15 -4.70
C SER A 47 12.18 -14.24 -5.48
N ALA A 48 12.88 -15.16 -6.12
CA ALA A 48 12.25 -16.26 -6.87
C ALA A 48 11.32 -17.12 -5.97
N ALA A 49 11.72 -17.36 -4.71
CA ALA A 49 10.91 -18.07 -3.71
C ALA A 49 9.66 -17.28 -3.29
N SER A 50 9.68 -15.95 -3.42
CA SER A 50 8.57 -15.07 -3.04
C SER A 50 7.73 -14.62 -4.24
N ARG A 51 7.89 -15.23 -5.41
CA ARG A 51 7.02 -14.95 -6.56
C ARG A 51 5.64 -15.56 -6.36
N ASP A 52 5.59 -16.74 -5.76
CA ASP A 52 4.34 -17.44 -5.45
C ASP A 52 3.70 -16.91 -4.14
N ASP A 53 4.52 -16.41 -3.20
CA ASP A 53 4.06 -15.75 -1.98
C ASP A 53 4.94 -14.53 -1.62
N PRO A 54 4.65 -13.34 -2.17
CA PRO A 54 5.45 -12.14 -1.89
C PRO A 54 5.31 -11.66 -0.44
N ASP A 55 6.43 -11.29 0.19
CA ASP A 55 6.39 -10.55 1.46
C ASP A 55 5.85 -9.13 1.19
N PHE A 56 4.55 -8.94 1.44
CA PHE A 56 3.85 -7.66 1.32
C PHE A 56 3.17 -7.26 2.62
N ASN A 57 3.00 -5.95 2.77
CA ASN A 57 2.10 -5.36 3.76
C ASN A 57 0.77 -5.05 3.09
N GLU A 58 -0.31 -5.24 3.83
CA GLU A 58 -1.62 -4.74 3.43
C GLU A 58 -1.83 -3.36 4.05
N CYS A 59 -2.14 -2.39 3.22
CA CYS A 59 -2.41 -1.03 3.64
C CYS A 59 -3.84 -0.63 3.26
N THR A 60 -4.57 -0.03 4.19
CA THR A 60 -5.81 0.68 3.92
C THR A 60 -5.54 2.18 3.97
N VAL A 61 -5.83 2.87 2.88
CA VAL A 61 -5.71 4.32 2.75
C VAL A 61 -7.09 4.91 2.54
N LYS A 62 -7.41 5.97 3.29
CA LYS A 62 -8.58 6.80 3.00
C LYS A 62 -8.16 8.16 2.48
N ILE A 63 -8.73 8.54 1.34
CA ILE A 63 -8.44 9.81 0.68
C ILE A 63 -9.76 10.56 0.52
N TRP A 64 -9.82 11.76 1.07
CA TRP A 64 -10.93 12.68 0.87
C TRP A 64 -10.59 13.61 -0.28
N ASP A 65 -11.32 13.47 -1.39
CA ASP A 65 -11.27 14.34 -2.57
C ASP A 65 -12.37 15.40 -2.47
N GLN A 66 -11.95 16.66 -2.41
CA GLN A 66 -12.82 17.83 -2.49
C GLN A 66 -12.31 18.72 -3.63
N PRO A 67 -12.82 18.54 -4.86
CA PRO A 67 -12.33 19.27 -6.04
C PRO A 67 -12.36 20.80 -5.93
N TRP A 68 -13.20 21.34 -5.04
CA TRP A 68 -13.40 22.77 -4.81
C TRP A 68 -12.60 23.33 -3.61
N VAL A 69 -11.81 22.53 -2.90
CA VAL A 69 -10.98 22.95 -1.75
C VAL A 69 -9.50 22.77 -2.08
N ALA A 70 -8.63 23.63 -1.54
CA ALA A 70 -7.18 23.48 -1.62
C ALA A 70 -6.59 23.09 -0.23
N PRO A 71 -5.83 21.99 -0.11
CA PRO A 71 -5.51 21.01 -1.16
C PRO A 71 -6.71 20.13 -1.52
N ARG A 72 -6.81 19.75 -2.80
CA ARG A 72 -7.91 18.91 -3.33
C ARG A 72 -8.02 17.56 -2.62
N TYR A 73 -6.89 16.94 -2.29
CA TYR A 73 -6.84 15.61 -1.68
C TYR A 73 -6.27 15.69 -0.28
N LYS A 74 -6.91 14.98 0.66
CA LYS A 74 -6.41 14.79 2.02
C LYS A 74 -6.41 13.30 2.37
N ILE A 75 -5.27 12.78 2.81
CA ILE A 75 -5.22 11.45 3.43
C ILE A 75 -5.83 11.59 4.83
N THR A 76 -6.93 10.89 5.07
CA THR A 76 -7.64 10.90 6.35
C THR A 76 -7.30 9.70 7.21
N GLU A 77 -6.84 8.61 6.59
CA GLU A 77 -6.43 7.39 7.29
C GLU A 77 -5.34 6.67 6.48
N LEU A 78 -4.31 6.19 7.16
CA LEU A 78 -3.30 5.29 6.63
C LEU A 78 -3.01 4.23 7.68
N LYS A 79 -3.43 3.00 7.44
CA LYS A 79 -3.16 1.85 8.30
C LYS A 79 -2.50 0.77 7.48
N CYS A 80 -1.41 0.21 7.98
CA CYS A 80 -0.73 -0.91 7.35
C CYS A 80 -0.51 -2.02 8.36
N SER A 81 -0.69 -3.26 7.92
CA SER A 81 -0.40 -4.48 8.67
C SER A 81 0.53 -5.36 7.87
N LYS A 82 1.51 -5.96 8.55
CA LYS A 82 2.28 -7.07 7.97
C LYS A 82 1.35 -8.25 7.82
N ARG A 83 1.45 -8.99 6.71
CA ARG A 83 0.84 -10.31 6.62
C ARG A 83 1.54 -11.21 7.65
N ASN A 84 0.81 -11.74 8.63
CA ASN A 84 1.34 -12.84 9.42
C ASN A 84 1.42 -14.05 8.49
N ALA A 85 2.60 -14.60 8.26
CA ALA A 85 2.83 -15.74 7.37
C ALA A 85 2.16 -17.06 7.84
N ASN A 86 1.26 -17.02 8.83
CA ASN A 86 0.66 -18.19 9.48
C ASN A 86 -0.88 -18.20 9.41
N GLU A 87 -1.48 -17.83 8.27
CA GLU A 87 -2.90 -18.12 7.96
C GLU A 87 -3.07 -18.59 6.50
N VAL A 88 -2.13 -19.38 6.00
CA VAL A 88 -2.36 -20.25 4.82
C VAL A 88 -2.08 -21.68 5.21
N SER A 89 -3.01 -22.26 5.95
CA SER A 89 -3.28 -23.70 5.96
C SER A 89 -4.44 -23.95 6.92
N GLN A 90 -5.67 -23.78 6.45
CA GLN A 90 -6.77 -24.73 6.66
C GLN A 90 -7.75 -24.54 5.51
N GLN A 91 -7.61 -25.41 4.52
CA GLN A 91 -8.64 -25.72 3.54
C GLN A 91 -9.30 -27.02 4.00
#